data_AF-A0A7V5XF22-F1
#
_entry.id   AF-A0A7V5XF22-F1
#
_cell.length_a   1.000
_cell.length_b   1.000
_cell.length_c   1.000
_cell.angle_alpha   90.00
_cell.angle_beta   90.00
_cell.angle_gamma   90.00
#
_symmetry.space_group_name_H-M   'P 1'
#
loop_
_entity.id
_entity.type
_entity.pdbx_description
1 polymer ?
#
loop_
_entity_poly.entity_id
_entity_poly.type
_entity_poly.pdbx_seq_one_letter_code
_entity_poly.pdbx_strand_id
1 'polypeptide(L)'
;MEKEIKIALFSPSSLPSIRSYQRGIKILRKNNISFKSFVDFSESSPSFKAFLFYELITAKEYDFIWAVRGGFGAIKLIPYLDE
;
A
#
# COMPACT_ATOMS: atom_id res chain seq x y z
N MET A 1 -25.52 -8.37 -7.57
CA MET A 1 -24.42 -8.82 -6.70
C MET A 1 -23.42 -7.68 -6.60
N GLU A 2 -23.16 -7.16 -5.41
CA GLU A 2 -22.11 -6.16 -5.23
C GLU A 2 -20.74 -6.81 -5.52
N LYS A 3 -19.88 -6.13 -6.27
CA LYS A 3 -18.54 -6.60 -6.58
C LYS A 3 -17.70 -6.58 -5.29
N GLU A 4 -17.03 -7.68 -4.97
CA GLU A 4 -16.09 -7.72 -3.84
C GLU A 4 -14.95 -6.73 -4.10
N ILE A 5 -14.82 -5.71 -3.25
CA ILE A 5 -13.78 -4.68 -3.34
C ILE A 5 -12.44 -5.27 -2.88
N LYS A 6 -11.42 -5.24 -3.74
CA LYS A 6 -10.05 -5.68 -3.42
C LYS A 6 -9.09 -4.50 -3.25
N ILE A 7 -8.43 -4.45 -2.09
CA ILE A 7 -7.51 -3.36 -1.73
C ILE A 7 -6.06 -3.85 -1.63
N ALA A 8 -5.13 -3.19 -2.30
CA ALA A 8 -3.70 -3.35 -2.05
C ALA A 8 -3.23 -2.34 -0.98
N LEU A 9 -2.67 -2.82 0.12
CA LEU A 9 -2.06 -1.95 1.14
C LEU A 9 -0.59 -1.71 0.80
N PHE A 10 -0.18 -0.44 0.78
CA PHE A 10 1.15 -0.01 0.35
C PHE A 10 1.74 1.06 1.27
N SER A 11 3.08 1.09 1.43
CA SER A 11 3.80 2.07 2.25
C SER A 11 4.72 2.99 1.40
N PRO A 12 4.18 4.09 0.84
CA PRO A 12 4.96 4.98 -0.04
C PRO A 12 6.02 5.79 0.71
N SER A 13 5.87 5.99 2.02
CA SER A 13 6.70 6.88 2.82
C SER A 13 7.08 6.26 4.17
N SER A 14 6.70 6.91 5.28
CA SER A 14 6.94 6.43 6.63
C SER A 14 6.12 5.17 6.94
N LEU A 15 6.70 4.25 7.70
CA LEU A 15 5.99 3.06 8.17
C LEU A 15 5.12 3.38 9.38
N PRO A 16 3.90 2.85 9.51
CA PRO A 16 3.16 2.88 10.77
C PRO A 16 3.90 2.10 11.85
N SER A 17 3.57 2.34 13.13
CA SER A 17 4.00 1.40 14.17
C SER A 17 3.37 0.03 13.91
N ILE A 18 4.06 -1.05 14.27
CA ILE A 18 3.55 -2.43 14.13
C ILE A 18 2.19 -2.57 14.82
N ARG A 19 2.04 -1.99 16.01
CA ARG A 19 0.78 -2.02 16.78
C ARG A 19 -0.36 -1.32 16.05
N SER A 20 -0.12 -0.13 15.50
CA SER A 20 -1.12 0.62 14.73
C SER A 20 -1.52 -0.13 13.46
N TYR A 21 -0.54 -0.71 12.77
CA TYR A 21 -0.76 -1.51 11.57
C TYR A 21 -1.65 -2.72 11.85
N GLN A 22 -1.28 -3.54 12.84
CA GLN A 22 -2.05 -4.72 13.24
C GLN A 22 -3.48 -4.36 13.66
N ARG A 23 -3.68 -3.20 14.33
CA ARG A 23 -5.02 -2.71 14.67
C ARG A 23 -5.83 -2.38 13.41
N GLY A 24 -5.24 -1.71 12.42
CA GLY A 24 -5.87 -1.44 11.13
C GLY A 24 -6.28 -2.72 10.40
N ILE A 25 -5.36 -3.70 10.32
CA ILE A 25 -5.63 -5.01 9.72
C ILE A 25 -6.80 -5.73 10.40
N LYS A 26 -6.88 -5.68 11.74
CA LYS A 26 -8.01 -6.26 12.48
C LYS A 26 -9.34 -5.59 12.11
N ILE A 27 -9.35 -4.28 11.89
CA ILE A 27 -10.55 -3.55 11.48
C ILE A 27 -10.98 -3.95 10.07
N LEU A 28 -10.06 -4.03 9.11
CA LEU A 28 -10.38 -4.47 7.74
C LEU A 28 -10.98 -5.88 7.73
N ARG A 29 -10.36 -6.82 8.46
CA ARG A 29 -10.86 -8.20 8.60
C ARG A 29 -12.23 -8.25 9.26
N LYS A 30 -12.45 -7.49 10.34
CA LYS A 30 -13.74 -7.43 11.06
C LYS A 30 -14.89 -6.98 10.14
N ASN A 31 -14.60 -6.14 9.14
CA ASN A 31 -15.59 -5.60 8.21
C ASN A 31 -15.64 -6.38 6.88
N ASN A 32 -15.02 -7.57 6.80
CA ASN A 32 -14.97 -8.39 5.58
C ASN A 32 -14.46 -7.63 4.33
N ILE A 33 -13.53 -6.70 4.52
CA ILE A 33 -12.89 -5.98 3.41
C ILE A 33 -11.77 -6.87 2.86
N SER A 34 -11.80 -7.15 1.56
CA SER A 34 -10.78 -7.95 0.88
C SER A 34 -9.53 -7.11 0.67
N PHE A 35 -8.38 -7.57 1.16
CA PHE A 35 -7.12 -6.84 0.99
C PHE A 35 -5.90 -7.77 0.91
N LYS A 36 -4.84 -7.27 0.27
CA LYS A 36 -3.50 -7.85 0.30
C LYS A 36 -2.49 -6.80 0.77
N SER A 37 -1.57 -7.23 1.63
CA SER A 37 -0.56 -6.35 2.20
C SER A 37 0.75 -6.45 1.44
N PHE A 38 1.23 -5.32 0.92
CA PHE A 38 2.57 -5.14 0.38
C PHE A 38 3.41 -4.19 1.23
N VAL A 39 2.99 -3.96 2.49
CA VAL A 39 3.74 -3.15 3.44
C VAL A 39 4.99 -3.90 3.87
N ASP A 40 6.13 -3.43 3.42
CA ASP A 40 7.44 -3.90 3.85
C ASP A 40 7.91 -3.06 5.04
N PHE A 41 8.15 -3.72 6.18
CA PHE A 41 8.67 -3.08 7.40
C PHE A 41 10.20 -3.01 7.44
N SER A 42 10.89 -3.55 6.44
CA SER A 42 12.32 -3.34 6.22
C SER A 42 12.57 -2.00 5.51
N GLU A 43 13.79 -1.49 5.59
CA GLU A 43 14.18 -0.26 4.88
C GLU A 43 14.33 -0.53 3.39
N SER A 44 13.22 -0.43 2.64
CA SER A 44 13.21 -0.49 1.18
C SER A 44 13.56 0.87 0.55
N SER A 45 14.33 0.82 -0.54
CA SER A 45 14.73 2.01 -1.30
C SER A 45 13.52 2.68 -1.99
N PRO A 46 13.60 4.01 -2.27
CA PRO A 46 12.55 4.70 -3.02
C PRO A 46 12.29 4.09 -4.41
N SER A 47 13.32 3.63 -5.10
CA SER A 47 13.20 3.00 -6.42
C SER A 47 12.40 1.70 -6.37
N PHE A 48 12.65 0.85 -5.36
CA PHE A 48 11.88 -0.38 -5.18
C PHE A 48 10.41 -0.10 -4.86
N LYS A 49 10.14 0.92 -4.03
CA LYS A 49 8.77 1.35 -3.73
C LYS A 49 8.04 1.88 -4.95
N ALA A 50 8.72 2.63 -5.82
CA ALA A 50 8.16 3.11 -7.08
C ALA A 50 7.86 1.95 -8.04
N PHE A 51 8.79 0.99 -8.18
CA PHE A 51 8.56 -0.22 -8.95
C PHE A 51 7.34 -1.01 -8.45
N LEU A 52 7.26 -1.27 -7.14
CA LEU A 52 6.10 -1.94 -6.55
C LEU A 52 4.81 -1.15 -6.80
N PHE A 53 4.85 0.17 -6.68
CA PHE A 53 3.68 1.01 -6.97
C PHE A 53 3.25 0.89 -8.44
N TYR A 54 4.20 0.90 -9.37
CA TYR A 54 3.96 0.67 -10.80
C TYR A 54 3.32 -0.70 -11.08
N GLU A 55 3.83 -1.76 -10.44
CA GLU A 55 3.23 -3.10 -10.55
C GLU A 55 1.79 -3.13 -10.01
N LEU A 56 1.53 -2.47 -8.89
CA LEU A 56 0.19 -2.42 -8.30
C LEU A 56 -0.82 -1.65 -9.17
N ILE A 57 -0.41 -0.56 -9.82
CA ILE A 57 -1.31 0.20 -10.73
C ILE A 57 -1.57 -0.56 -12.04
N THR A 58 -0.59 -1.33 -12.54
CA THR A 58 -0.69 -2.01 -13.84
C THR A 58 -1.30 -3.41 -13.75
N ALA A 59 -1.25 -4.07 -12.59
CA ALA A 59 -1.77 -5.42 -12.38
C ALA A 59 -3.29 -5.56 -12.61
N LYS A 60 -4.08 -4.48 -12.51
CA LYS A 60 -5.56 -4.46 -12.62
C LYS A 60 -6.29 -5.48 -11.71
N GLU A 61 -5.60 -6.05 -10.72
CA GLU A 61 -6.13 -7.03 -9.76
C GLU A 61 -6.90 -6.34 -8.62
N TYR A 62 -6.52 -5.11 -8.28
CA TYR A 62 -7.05 -4.35 -7.14
C TYR A 62 -7.91 -3.19 -7.61
N ASP A 63 -9.02 -2.95 -6.92
CA ASP A 63 -9.88 -1.80 -7.15
C ASP A 63 -9.31 -0.53 -6.50
N PHE A 64 -8.55 -0.70 -5.41
CA PHE A 64 -7.94 0.41 -4.67
C PHE A 64 -6.51 0.09 -4.23
N ILE A 65 -5.66 1.11 -4.22
CA ILE A 65 -4.37 1.10 -3.53
C ILE A 65 -4.48 2.04 -2.33
N TRP A 66 -4.23 1.52 -1.12
CA TRP A 66 -4.32 2.28 0.12
C TRP A 66 -2.92 2.49 0.71
N ALA A 67 -2.48 3.75 0.74
CA ALA A 67 -1.30 4.17 1.49
C ALA A 67 -1.51 4.03 3.01
N VAL A 68 -0.82 3.10 3.66
CA VAL A 68 -1.04 2.77 5.08
C VAL A 68 -0.58 3.85 6.05
N ARG A 69 0.32 4.75 5.60
CA ARG A 69 0.76 5.93 6.31
C ARG A 69 1.42 6.91 5.33
N GLY A 70 1.13 8.20 5.52
CA GLY A 70 1.84 9.30 4.87
C GLY A 70 3.16 9.65 5.57
N GLY A 71 3.51 10.94 5.58
CA GLY A 71 4.76 11.47 6.13
C GLY A 71 5.65 12.05 5.03
N PHE A 72 6.97 12.10 5.27
CA PHE A 72 7.93 12.62 4.30
C PHE A 72 8.62 11.45 3.59
N GLY A 73 8.38 11.31 2.27
CA GLY A 73 9.05 10.27 1.48
C GLY A 73 8.37 9.90 0.17
N ALA A 74 7.03 10.03 0.06
CA ALA A 74 6.30 9.66 -1.14
C ALA A 74 6.73 10.49 -2.37
N ILE A 75 7.09 11.76 -2.16
CA ILE A 75 7.63 12.64 -3.20
C ILE A 75 8.91 12.09 -3.85
N LYS A 76 9.66 11.23 -3.15
CA LYS A 76 10.89 10.60 -3.66
C LYS A 76 10.59 9.50 -4.69
N LEU A 77 9.35 9.06 -4.83
CA LEU A 77 8.95 8.08 -5.85
C LEU A 77 8.73 8.75 -7.22
N ILE A 78 8.37 10.04 -7.26
CA ILE A 78 8.02 10.77 -8.49
C ILE A 78 9.07 10.61 -9.60
N PRO A 79 10.40 10.77 -9.33
CA PRO A 79 11.41 10.65 -10.38
C PRO A 79 11.48 9.27 -11.07
N TYR A 80 10.84 8.25 -10.49
CA TYR A 80 10.79 6.89 -11.02
C TYR A 80 9.41 6.54 -11.63
N LEU A 81 8.44 7.45 -11.54
CA LEU A 81 7.08 7.28 -12.05
C LEU A 81 6.80 8.13 -13.28
N ASP A 82 7.59 9.19 -13.49
CA ASP A 82 7.57 9.97 -14.74
C ASP A 82 8.29 9.19 -15.85
N GLU A 83 7.49 8.62 -16.76
CA GLU A 83 7.86 8.35 -18.16
C GLU A 83 6.92 9.11 -19.10
#